data_AF-A0AAV7XRR2-F1
#
_entry.id   AF-A0AAV7XRR2-F1
#
_cell.length_a   1.000
_cell.length_b   1.000
_cell.length_c   1.000
_cell.angle_alpha   90.00
_cell.angle_beta   90.00
_cell.angle_gamma   90.00
#
_symmetry.space_group_name_H-M   'P 1'
#
loop_
_entity.id
_entity.type
_entity.pdbx_description
1 polymer ?
#
loop_
_entity_poly.entity_id
_entity_poly.type
_entity_poly.pdbx_seq_one_letter_code
_entity_poly.pdbx_strand_id
1 'polypeptide(L)'
;MASFRTTGPLAVALALALAPSSVISATSGCAYLEPLWGCGAKSPQLNTCLATGVTYDIKILKNGIPKLGVPSLDPFSVPRVDLLANGKTATLTSCKLTGGASAVVSNFSSVIDSGIGYSIALPTFELKCSYSMAAGFLGAAKQNSGNAAISMKNYKSWFHHTGSLRISCAKVYAQWDSAATNVLGGDSFHATFDGLGKQTLDQNKLRSIAFTAFQSTQAKLLNTYLQTLFSNFPTYATWLPPNSVSNRVPYCIAGKPSC
;
A
#
# COMPACT_ATOMS: atom_id res chain seq x y z
N MET A 1 24.45 24.49 -26.45
CA MET A 1 23.88 25.67 -25.79
C MET A 1 22.59 26.01 -26.51
N ALA A 2 21.43 25.72 -25.92
CA ALA A 2 20.13 26.04 -26.49
C ALA A 2 19.33 26.79 -25.42
N SER A 3 18.99 28.03 -25.75
CA SER A 3 18.30 29.00 -24.91
C SER A 3 16.82 28.97 -25.25
N PHE A 4 15.96 28.81 -24.24
CA PHE A 4 14.52 29.02 -24.37
C PHE A 4 14.15 30.28 -23.58
N ARG A 5 13.68 31.30 -24.31
CA ARG A 5 13.17 32.55 -23.76
C ARG A 5 11.70 32.40 -23.37
N THR A 6 11.40 32.82 -22.15
CA THR A 6 10.08 33.13 -21.60
C THR A 6 9.51 34.41 -22.19
N THR A 7 8.19 34.47 -22.40
CA THR A 7 7.37 35.70 -22.26
C THR A 7 5.91 35.30 -21.97
N GLY A 8 5.36 35.74 -20.83
CA GLY A 8 3.92 36.01 -20.66
C GLY A 8 3.61 37.44 -21.13
N PRO A 9 2.53 38.15 -20.70
CA PRO A 9 1.60 37.85 -19.58
C PRO A 9 0.09 38.24 -19.80
N LEU A 10 -0.75 37.97 -18.77
CA LEU A 10 -1.99 38.69 -18.30
C LEU A 10 -3.16 38.94 -19.31
N ALA A 11 -4.46 39.00 -19.01
CA ALA A 11 -5.41 38.68 -17.92
C ALA A 11 -6.77 39.39 -18.27
N VAL A 12 -7.83 39.16 -17.46
CA VAL A 12 -9.08 39.98 -17.29
C VAL A 12 -10.24 39.60 -18.26
N ALA A 13 -11.54 39.47 -17.92
CA ALA A 13 -12.47 39.75 -16.80
C ALA A 13 -13.66 38.75 -16.89
N LEU A 14 -14.36 38.28 -15.84
CA LEU A 14 -15.27 38.91 -14.85
C LEU A 14 -16.67 39.33 -15.37
N ALA A 15 -17.73 38.63 -14.91
CA ALA A 15 -19.11 39.08 -14.53
C ALA A 15 -20.13 37.91 -14.67
N LEU A 16 -20.66 37.30 -13.60
CA LEU A 16 -21.79 37.68 -12.70
C LEU A 16 -23.18 37.20 -13.18
N ALA A 17 -23.83 36.31 -12.42
CA ALA A 17 -25.22 36.48 -11.95
C ALA A 17 -25.75 35.27 -11.12
N LEU A 18 -26.09 35.56 -9.87
CA LEU A 18 -27.31 35.16 -9.14
C LEU A 18 -27.69 33.66 -9.08
N ALA A 19 -27.29 33.01 -7.99
CA ALA A 19 -28.03 31.89 -7.41
C ALA A 19 -28.31 32.20 -5.92
N PRO A 20 -29.52 31.90 -5.41
CA PRO A 20 -29.88 32.14 -4.03
C PRO A 20 -28.94 31.38 -3.10
N SER A 21 -28.47 32.06 -2.07
CA SER A 21 -27.61 31.55 -1.02
C SER A 21 -28.33 30.48 -0.21
N SER A 22 -28.34 29.24 -0.69
CA SER A 22 -28.42 28.09 0.21
C SER A 22 -27.12 28.08 1.00
N VAL A 23 -27.19 28.58 2.23
CA VAL A 23 -26.17 28.40 3.26
C VAL A 23 -26.02 26.90 3.45
N ILE A 24 -25.13 26.27 2.66
CA ILE A 24 -24.55 24.99 3.04
C ILE A 24 -23.70 25.35 4.24
N SER A 25 -24.27 25.20 5.43
CA SER A 25 -23.48 25.04 6.63
C SER A 25 -22.61 23.82 6.37
N ALA A 26 -21.40 24.05 5.88
CA ALA A 26 -20.32 23.08 5.94
C ALA A 26 -20.06 22.92 7.44
N THR A 27 -20.85 22.08 8.10
CA THR A 27 -20.43 21.50 9.36
C THR A 27 -19.12 20.84 9.01
N SER A 28 -18.03 21.47 9.45
CA SER A 28 -16.68 20.94 9.48
C SER A 28 -16.72 19.71 10.38
N GLY A 29 -17.31 18.64 9.86
CA GLY A 29 -17.38 17.34 10.51
C GLY A 29 -16.00 16.75 10.45
N CYS A 30 -15.10 17.23 11.30
CA CYS A 30 -13.86 16.54 11.58
C CYS A 30 -14.29 15.21 12.20
N ALA A 31 -14.17 14.15 11.41
CA ALA A 31 -14.38 12.82 11.91
C ALA A 31 -13.16 12.45 12.76
N TYR A 32 -13.37 11.61 13.76
CA TYR A 32 -12.29 11.07 14.57
C TYR A 32 -12.00 9.67 14.08
N LEU A 33 -10.73 9.38 13.80
CA LEU A 33 -10.31 8.01 13.56
C LEU A 33 -10.12 7.37 14.93
N GLU A 34 -10.29 6.04 14.98
CA GLU A 34 -9.81 5.30 16.13
C GLU A 34 -8.33 5.62 16.33
N PRO A 35 -7.87 5.78 17.58
CA PRO A 35 -6.48 6.11 17.85
C PRO A 35 -5.57 5.06 17.21
N LEU A 36 -4.68 5.51 16.32
CA LEU A 36 -3.57 4.68 15.87
C LEU A 36 -2.64 4.44 17.05
N TRP A 37 -1.93 3.32 17.02
CA TRP A 37 -1.06 2.95 18.13
C TRP A 37 0.17 3.86 18.20
N GLY A 38 0.35 4.54 19.32
CA GLY A 38 1.48 5.45 19.54
C GLY A 38 2.65 4.81 20.29
N CYS A 39 3.87 5.20 19.94
CA CYS A 39 5.10 4.74 20.58
C CYS A 39 5.99 5.89 21.01
N GLY A 40 6.38 5.92 22.29
CA GLY A 40 7.33 6.91 22.80
C GLY A 40 8.70 6.73 22.16
N ALA A 41 9.20 7.77 21.48
CA ALA A 41 10.46 7.72 20.71
C ALA A 41 11.71 7.36 21.54
N LYS A 42 11.68 7.57 22.86
CA LYS A 42 12.77 7.24 23.79
C LYS A 42 12.55 5.92 24.56
N SER A 43 11.51 5.16 24.20
CA SER A 43 11.22 3.88 24.85
C SER A 43 12.34 2.87 24.55
N PRO A 44 12.87 2.16 25.56
CA PRO A 44 13.84 1.08 25.31
C PRO A 44 13.23 -0.09 24.50
N GLN A 45 11.90 -0.16 24.40
CA GLN A 45 11.17 -1.15 23.62
C GLN A 45 10.51 -0.55 22.38
N LEU A 46 11.08 0.53 21.82
CA LEU A 46 10.52 1.23 20.66
C LEU A 46 10.20 0.29 19.49
N ASN A 47 11.13 -0.58 19.11
CA ASN A 47 10.94 -1.51 17.98
C ASN A 47 9.76 -2.49 18.22
N THR A 48 9.64 -3.04 19.42
CA THR A 48 8.52 -3.93 19.79
C THR A 48 7.20 -3.19 19.82
N CYS A 49 7.21 -1.96 20.35
CA CYS A 49 6.04 -1.09 20.34
C CYS A 49 5.58 -0.81 18.90
N LEU A 50 6.51 -0.45 18.00
CA LEU A 50 6.18 -0.16 16.60
C LEU A 50 5.68 -1.38 15.86
N ALA A 51 6.31 -2.55 16.03
CA ALA A 51 5.82 -3.79 15.45
C ALA A 51 4.38 -4.13 15.91
N THR A 52 4.10 -3.96 17.21
CA THR A 52 2.77 -4.18 17.79
C THR A 52 1.77 -3.17 17.25
N GLY A 53 2.17 -1.90 17.19
CA GLY A 53 1.33 -0.81 16.71
C GLY A 53 0.95 -0.96 15.25
N VAL A 54 1.91 -1.25 14.37
CA VAL A 54 1.62 -1.51 12.96
C VAL A 54 0.74 -2.74 12.79
N THR A 55 0.95 -3.80 13.58
CA THR A 55 0.09 -5.00 13.57
C THR A 55 -1.35 -4.67 14.00
N TYR A 56 -1.52 -3.76 14.97
CA TYR A 56 -2.82 -3.26 15.39
C TYR A 56 -3.47 -2.40 14.28
N ASP A 57 -2.73 -1.46 13.72
CA ASP A 57 -3.21 -0.54 12.69
C ASP A 57 -3.63 -1.29 11.41
N ILE A 58 -2.91 -2.36 11.02
CA ILE A 58 -3.30 -3.22 9.89
C ILE A 58 -4.73 -3.78 10.08
N LYS A 59 -5.11 -4.13 11.31
CA LYS A 59 -6.44 -4.66 11.61
C LYS A 59 -7.52 -3.58 11.48
N ILE A 60 -7.25 -2.37 11.95
CA ILE A 60 -8.15 -1.22 11.79
C ILE A 60 -8.31 -0.89 10.31
N LEU A 61 -7.20 -0.91 9.56
CA LEU A 61 -7.14 -0.58 8.15
C LEU A 61 -7.67 -1.71 7.24
N LYS A 62 -8.20 -2.80 7.80
CA LYS A 62 -8.83 -3.89 7.05
C LYS A 62 -9.80 -3.37 5.99
N ASN A 63 -10.72 -2.48 6.38
CA ASN A 63 -11.73 -1.92 5.49
C ASN A 63 -11.27 -0.63 4.77
N GLY A 64 -10.04 -0.18 5.04
CA GLY A 64 -9.51 1.09 4.55
C GLY A 64 -10.15 2.30 5.22
N ILE A 65 -9.82 3.48 4.71
CA ILE A 65 -10.42 4.75 5.12
C ILE A 65 -10.80 5.51 3.83
N PRO A 66 -11.92 5.17 3.17
CA PRO A 66 -12.27 5.72 1.85
C PRO A 66 -12.34 7.24 1.81
N LYS A 67 -12.78 7.87 2.93
CA LYS A 67 -12.83 9.32 3.08
C LYS A 67 -11.47 10.01 2.96
N LEU A 68 -10.38 9.27 3.17
CA LEU A 68 -8.99 9.72 3.04
C LEU A 68 -8.28 9.11 1.82
N GLY A 69 -9.02 8.43 0.95
CA GLY A 69 -8.47 7.71 -0.20
C GLY A 69 -7.63 6.49 0.17
N VAL A 70 -7.63 6.06 1.44
CA VAL A 70 -6.92 4.86 1.88
C VAL A 70 -7.76 3.63 1.49
N PRO A 71 -7.26 2.76 0.59
CA PRO A 71 -8.03 1.60 0.14
C PRO A 71 -8.14 0.53 1.23
N SER A 72 -9.06 -0.42 1.06
CA SER A 72 -9.16 -1.60 1.93
C SER A 72 -7.93 -2.50 1.80
N LEU A 73 -7.42 -2.99 2.93
CA LEU A 73 -6.35 -3.99 2.98
C LEU A 73 -6.86 -5.43 2.79
N ASP A 74 -8.17 -5.66 2.92
CA ASP A 74 -8.75 -6.99 2.76
C ASP A 74 -10.25 -6.91 2.33
N PRO A 75 -10.58 -7.13 1.03
CA PRO A 75 -9.67 -7.45 -0.05
C PRO A 75 -8.87 -6.22 -0.53
N PHE A 76 -7.56 -6.39 -0.71
CA PHE A 76 -6.70 -5.39 -1.36
C PHE A 76 -6.68 -5.56 -2.87
N SER A 77 -6.88 -4.48 -3.60
CA SER A 77 -6.92 -4.49 -5.07
C SER A 77 -5.52 -4.36 -5.66
N VAL A 78 -5.10 -5.35 -6.44
CA VAL A 78 -3.83 -5.37 -7.18
C VAL A 78 -4.15 -5.25 -8.68
N PRO A 79 -3.88 -4.10 -9.33
CA PRO A 79 -4.38 -3.86 -10.69
C PRO A 79 -3.80 -4.82 -11.74
N ARG A 80 -2.49 -5.07 -11.65
CA ARG A 80 -1.75 -5.85 -12.64
C ARG A 80 -0.52 -6.49 -12.02
N VAL A 81 -0.26 -7.74 -12.37
CA VAL A 81 0.99 -8.46 -12.09
C VAL A 81 1.44 -9.15 -13.37
N ASP A 82 2.66 -8.89 -13.82
CA ASP A 82 3.23 -9.56 -14.98
C ASP A 82 4.19 -10.67 -14.52
N LEU A 83 3.91 -11.89 -14.97
CA LEU A 83 4.74 -13.06 -14.77
C LEU A 83 5.56 -13.31 -16.04
N LEU A 84 6.87 -13.41 -15.93
CA LEU A 84 7.77 -13.66 -17.06
C LEU A 84 8.44 -15.03 -16.93
N ALA A 85 8.31 -15.87 -17.96
CA ALA A 85 8.91 -17.20 -18.00
C ALA A 85 9.38 -17.52 -19.42
N ASN A 86 10.64 -17.90 -19.60
CA ASN A 86 11.21 -18.29 -20.90
C ASN A 86 10.95 -17.25 -22.02
N GLY A 87 11.02 -15.94 -21.69
CA GLY A 87 10.72 -14.86 -22.65
C GLY A 87 9.25 -14.73 -23.05
N LYS A 88 8.34 -15.45 -22.37
CA LYS A 88 6.88 -15.36 -22.53
C LYS A 88 6.25 -14.75 -21.29
N THR A 89 5.14 -14.05 -21.46
CA THR A 89 4.45 -13.34 -20.40
C THR A 89 3.09 -13.97 -20.10
N ALA A 90 2.75 -14.05 -18.81
CA ALA A 90 1.39 -14.17 -18.33
C ALA A 90 1.05 -12.94 -17.51
N THR A 91 -0.04 -12.25 -17.85
CA THR A 91 -0.51 -11.06 -17.15
C THR A 91 -1.70 -11.44 -16.29
N LEU A 92 -1.61 -11.12 -14.99
CA LEU A 92 -2.71 -11.17 -14.06
C LEU A 92 -3.30 -9.75 -13.93
N THR A 93 -4.62 -9.62 -13.98
CA THR A 93 -5.33 -8.34 -13.85
C THR A 93 -6.48 -8.44 -12.86
N SER A 94 -6.94 -7.29 -12.38
CA SER A 94 -8.11 -7.18 -11.49
C SER A 94 -8.00 -8.07 -10.26
N CYS A 95 -6.78 -8.20 -9.73
CA CYS A 95 -6.49 -9.13 -8.67
C CYS A 95 -7.06 -8.63 -7.34
N LYS A 96 -7.62 -9.55 -6.55
CA LYS A 96 -8.08 -9.33 -5.19
C LYS A 96 -7.25 -10.18 -4.25
N LEU A 97 -6.44 -9.52 -3.43
CA LEU A 97 -5.65 -10.14 -2.36
C LEU A 97 -6.49 -10.15 -1.09
N THR A 98 -6.67 -11.33 -0.50
CA THR A 98 -7.37 -11.52 0.78
C THR A 98 -6.43 -12.13 1.81
N GLY A 99 -6.70 -11.92 3.09
CA GLY A 99 -5.84 -12.34 4.20
C GLY A 99 -4.78 -11.30 4.60
N GLY A 100 -4.71 -10.16 3.89
CA GLY A 100 -3.77 -9.08 4.19
C GLY A 100 -3.92 -8.51 5.61
N ALA A 101 -5.16 -8.44 6.11
CA ALA A 101 -5.45 -7.94 7.46
C ALA A 101 -5.02 -8.90 8.59
N SER A 102 -4.59 -10.12 8.25
CA SER A 102 -4.03 -11.09 9.21
C SER A 102 -2.51 -10.98 9.36
N ALA A 103 -1.88 -10.02 8.67
CA ALA A 103 -0.44 -9.79 8.74
C ALA A 103 0.03 -9.51 10.17
N VAL A 104 1.18 -10.09 10.52
CA VAL A 104 1.90 -9.83 11.76
C VAL A 104 3.25 -9.21 11.41
N VAL A 105 3.58 -8.10 12.06
CA VAL A 105 4.85 -7.41 11.88
C VAL A 105 5.84 -7.84 12.96
N SER A 106 7.09 -8.09 12.55
CA SER A 106 8.19 -8.44 13.44
C SER A 106 9.51 -7.84 12.94
N ASN A 107 10.59 -8.00 13.72
CA ASN A 107 11.94 -7.52 13.36
C ASN A 107 11.99 -6.07 12.90
N PHE A 108 11.22 -5.19 13.57
CA PHE A 108 11.22 -3.78 13.27
C PHE A 108 12.57 -3.16 13.66
N SER A 109 13.16 -2.40 12.76
CA SER A 109 14.40 -1.67 12.96
C SER A 109 14.22 -0.28 12.37
N SER A 110 14.12 0.73 13.24
CA SER A 110 14.20 2.12 12.83
C SER A 110 15.60 2.63 13.08
N VAL A 111 16.32 2.96 12.01
CA VAL A 111 17.55 3.75 12.12
C VAL A 111 17.21 5.10 11.53
N ILE A 112 17.15 6.11 12.40
CA ILE A 112 17.01 7.51 12.00
C ILE A 112 18.15 7.76 10.97
N ASP A 113 17.79 8.28 9.79
CA ASP A 113 18.65 8.48 8.60
C ASP A 113 18.87 7.29 7.66
N SER A 114 18.76 6.03 8.11
CA SER A 114 18.90 4.87 7.21
C SER A 114 17.57 4.24 6.80
N GLY A 115 16.45 4.70 7.36
CA GLY A 115 15.12 4.22 7.04
C GLY A 115 14.55 3.23 8.05
N ILE A 116 13.46 2.58 7.65
CA ILE A 116 12.68 1.66 8.49
C ILE A 116 12.67 0.29 7.84
N GLY A 117 13.24 -0.69 8.54
CA GLY A 117 13.19 -2.10 8.18
C GLY A 117 12.18 -2.87 9.03
N TYR A 118 11.43 -3.79 8.44
CA TYR A 118 10.57 -4.71 9.20
C TYR A 118 10.27 -5.97 8.41
N SER A 119 9.86 -7.03 9.12
CA SER A 119 9.35 -8.26 8.53
C SER A 119 7.83 -8.32 8.64
N ILE A 120 7.17 -8.78 7.60
CA ILE A 120 5.74 -9.14 7.61
C ILE A 120 5.61 -10.64 7.43
N ALA A 121 4.81 -11.26 8.30
CA ALA A 121 4.33 -12.62 8.14
C ALA A 121 2.82 -12.63 7.86
N LEU A 122 2.39 -13.30 6.80
CA LEU A 122 1.00 -13.57 6.47
C LEU A 122 0.72 -15.06 6.71
N PRO A 123 -0.09 -15.43 7.72
CA PRO A 123 -0.43 -16.82 8.01
C PRO A 123 -1.04 -17.52 6.78
N THR A 124 -1.95 -16.83 6.11
CA THR A 124 -2.57 -17.28 4.86
C THR A 124 -2.95 -16.08 4.02
N PHE A 125 -2.71 -16.15 2.72
CA PHE A 125 -3.32 -15.20 1.78
C PHE A 125 -3.77 -15.90 0.52
N GLU A 126 -4.78 -15.33 -0.13
CA GLU A 126 -5.30 -15.79 -1.41
C GLU A 126 -5.41 -14.60 -2.37
N LEU A 127 -4.86 -14.76 -3.56
CA LEU A 127 -4.91 -13.80 -4.65
C LEU A 127 -5.76 -14.38 -5.78
N LYS A 128 -6.94 -13.79 -6.01
CA LYS A 128 -7.83 -14.15 -7.14
C LYS A 128 -7.70 -13.11 -8.23
N CYS A 129 -7.43 -13.52 -9.46
CA CYS A 129 -7.21 -12.64 -10.60
C CYS A 129 -7.95 -13.13 -11.84
N SER A 130 -8.12 -12.24 -12.81
CA SER A 130 -8.22 -12.66 -14.21
C SER A 130 -6.82 -12.81 -14.79
N TYR A 131 -6.60 -13.72 -15.73
CA TYR A 131 -5.31 -13.90 -16.37
C TYR A 131 -5.42 -13.95 -17.90
N SER A 132 -4.33 -13.55 -18.56
CA SER A 132 -4.07 -13.77 -19.99
C SER A 132 -2.63 -14.25 -20.14
N MET A 133 -2.43 -15.37 -20.84
CA MET A 133 -1.16 -16.09 -20.89
C MET A 133 -0.79 -16.41 -22.33
N ALA A 134 0.43 -16.06 -22.73
CA ALA A 134 0.95 -16.38 -24.06
C ALA A 134 1.22 -17.88 -24.23
N ALA A 135 1.09 -18.38 -25.46
CA ALA A 135 1.54 -19.73 -25.81
C ALA A 135 3.03 -19.92 -25.46
N GLY A 136 3.37 -21.08 -24.92
CA GLY A 136 4.71 -21.44 -24.45
C GLY A 136 5.04 -20.96 -23.04
N PHE A 137 4.21 -20.10 -22.41
CA PHE A 137 4.41 -19.77 -21.00
C PHE A 137 4.27 -21.04 -20.16
N LEU A 138 5.37 -21.45 -19.52
CA LEU A 138 5.45 -22.69 -18.74
C LEU A 138 4.91 -23.94 -19.48
N GLY A 139 5.10 -24.00 -20.80
CA GLY A 139 4.66 -25.14 -21.61
C GLY A 139 3.19 -25.12 -22.02
N ALA A 140 2.46 -24.03 -21.79
CA ALA A 140 1.10 -23.86 -22.29
C ALA A 140 1.07 -24.01 -23.83
N ALA A 141 0.27 -24.95 -24.33
CA ALA A 141 0.27 -25.29 -25.76
C ALA A 141 -0.28 -24.17 -26.66
N LYS A 142 -1.18 -23.35 -26.12
CA LYS A 142 -1.82 -22.22 -26.81
C LYS A 142 -1.98 -21.04 -25.86
N GLN A 143 -2.30 -19.88 -26.43
CA GLN A 143 -2.73 -18.73 -25.64
C GLN A 143 -4.00 -19.10 -24.86
N ASN A 144 -4.06 -18.68 -23.61
CA ASN A 144 -5.19 -18.96 -22.75
C ASN A 144 -5.50 -17.78 -21.83
N SER A 145 -6.75 -17.67 -21.41
CA SER A 145 -7.23 -16.64 -20.51
C SER A 145 -8.37 -17.19 -19.67
N GLY A 146 -8.47 -16.75 -18.43
CA GLY A 146 -9.47 -17.23 -17.50
C GLY A 146 -9.31 -16.59 -16.13
N ASN A 147 -9.76 -17.28 -15.09
CA ASN A 147 -9.49 -16.88 -13.72
C ASN A 147 -8.30 -17.67 -13.16
N ALA A 148 -7.54 -17.02 -12.29
CA ALA A 148 -6.46 -17.64 -11.56
C ALA A 148 -6.67 -17.42 -10.07
N ALA A 149 -6.34 -18.42 -9.27
CA ALA A 149 -6.27 -18.30 -7.81
C ALA A 149 -4.91 -18.80 -7.32
N ILE A 150 -4.20 -17.94 -6.60
CA ILE A 150 -2.90 -18.24 -5.98
C ILE A 150 -3.09 -18.17 -4.48
N SER A 151 -2.76 -19.24 -3.77
CA SER A 151 -2.84 -19.34 -2.32
C SER A 151 -1.47 -19.65 -1.73
N MET A 152 -1.20 -19.02 -0.59
CA MET A 152 0.05 -19.22 0.15
C MET A 152 -0.20 -19.31 1.64
N LYS A 153 0.62 -20.11 2.33
CA LYS A 153 0.64 -20.21 3.79
C LYS A 153 2.00 -19.80 4.34
N ASN A 154 1.97 -19.15 5.51
CA ASN A 154 3.13 -18.68 6.26
C ASN A 154 4.11 -17.87 5.40
N TYR A 155 3.57 -17.01 4.53
CA TYR A 155 4.37 -16.13 3.69
C TYR A 155 5.14 -15.15 4.57
N LYS A 156 6.43 -14.98 4.30
CA LYS A 156 7.30 -14.04 5.01
C LYS A 156 8.00 -13.14 4.02
N SER A 157 8.04 -11.85 4.34
CA SER A 157 8.74 -10.84 3.55
C SER A 157 9.42 -9.84 4.47
N TRP A 158 10.55 -9.33 4.04
CA TRP A 158 11.23 -8.22 4.65
C TRP A 158 11.01 -6.98 3.80
N PHE A 159 10.83 -5.84 4.45
CA PHE A 159 10.67 -4.54 3.83
C PHE A 159 11.70 -3.58 4.40
N HIS A 160 12.17 -2.68 3.55
CA HIS A 160 13.02 -1.57 3.94
C HIS A 160 12.57 -0.33 3.20
N HIS A 161 12.13 0.67 3.94
CA HIS A 161 11.66 1.94 3.41
C HIS A 161 12.63 3.04 3.77
N THR A 162 12.96 3.86 2.79
CA THR A 162 13.70 5.11 3.01
C THR A 162 12.77 6.29 2.78
N GLY A 163 13.06 7.40 3.44
CA GLY A 163 12.22 8.57 3.35
C GLY A 163 12.83 9.78 4.04
N SER A 164 12.10 10.88 3.96
CA SER A 164 12.45 12.17 4.52
C SER A 164 11.28 12.76 5.29
N LEU A 165 11.57 13.77 6.12
CA LEU A 165 10.54 14.57 6.78
C LEU A 165 10.24 15.79 5.93
N ARG A 166 8.95 16.04 5.68
CA ARG A 166 8.48 17.22 4.95
C ARG A 166 7.68 18.12 5.86
N ILE A 167 8.00 19.41 5.88
CA ILE A 167 7.20 20.43 6.58
C ILE A 167 6.16 21.00 5.61
N SER A 168 4.90 21.08 6.04
CA SER A 168 3.81 21.73 5.31
C SER A 168 2.81 22.36 6.28
N CYS A 169 2.48 23.64 6.10
CA CYS A 169 1.63 24.43 6.99
C CYS A 169 1.98 24.24 8.49
N ALA A 170 3.26 24.40 8.85
CA ALA A 170 3.79 24.21 10.21
C ALA A 170 3.61 22.81 10.83
N LYS A 171 3.26 21.79 10.03
CA LYS A 171 3.19 20.38 10.45
C LYS A 171 4.27 19.57 9.73
N VAL A 172 4.80 18.54 10.39
CA VAL A 172 5.76 17.61 9.78
C VAL A 172 5.01 16.36 9.34
N TYR A 173 5.36 15.87 8.15
CA TYR A 173 4.83 14.67 7.52
C TYR A 173 5.99 13.75 7.15
N ALA A 174 5.74 12.44 7.17
CA ALA A 174 6.67 11.46 6.65
C ALA A 174 6.45 11.36 5.14
N GLN A 175 7.54 11.45 4.39
CA GLN A 175 7.56 11.26 2.94
C GLN A 175 8.43 10.04 2.63
N TRP A 176 7.86 9.04 1.96
CA TRP A 176 8.54 7.79 1.63
C TRP A 176 9.14 7.83 0.22
N ASP A 177 10.46 7.84 0.12
CA ASP A 177 11.15 8.02 -1.16
C ASP A 177 11.29 6.69 -1.91
N SER A 178 11.56 5.60 -1.18
CA SER A 178 11.69 4.27 -1.80
C SER A 178 11.32 3.14 -0.85
N ALA A 179 10.96 2.00 -1.44
CA ALA A 179 10.71 0.75 -0.74
C ALA A 179 11.48 -0.38 -1.44
N ALA A 180 12.30 -1.08 -0.67
CA ALA A 180 12.88 -2.37 -1.04
C ALA A 180 12.11 -3.47 -0.30
N THR A 181 11.99 -4.62 -0.94
CA THR A 181 11.39 -5.80 -0.31
C THR A 181 12.15 -7.04 -0.71
N ASN A 182 12.18 -8.04 0.16
CA ASN A 182 12.75 -9.35 -0.09
C ASN A 182 11.76 -10.41 0.40
N VAL A 183 11.45 -11.39 -0.45
CA VAL A 183 10.58 -12.51 -0.06
C VAL A 183 11.43 -13.55 0.67
N LEU A 184 11.16 -13.73 1.95
CA LEU A 184 11.89 -14.68 2.81
C LEU A 184 11.39 -16.12 2.64
N GLY A 185 10.17 -16.31 2.15
CA GLY A 185 9.65 -17.63 1.81
C GLY A 185 8.17 -17.83 2.17
N GLY A 186 7.78 -19.10 2.23
CA GLY A 186 6.44 -19.57 2.62
C GLY A 186 6.40 -21.09 2.64
N ASP A 187 5.49 -21.66 3.43
CA ASP A 187 5.43 -23.11 3.64
C ASP A 187 4.73 -23.83 2.49
N SER A 188 3.68 -23.22 1.94
CA SER A 188 2.96 -23.76 0.79
C SER A 188 2.67 -22.69 -0.25
N PHE A 189 2.70 -23.10 -1.51
CA PHE A 189 2.29 -22.33 -2.66
C PHE A 189 1.39 -23.22 -3.52
N HIS A 190 0.21 -22.74 -3.87
CA HIS A 190 -0.69 -23.44 -4.78
C HIS A 190 -1.36 -22.46 -5.72
N ALA A 191 -1.22 -22.68 -7.01
CA ALA A 191 -1.82 -21.84 -8.04
C ALA A 191 -2.68 -22.66 -9.00
N THR A 192 -3.88 -22.16 -9.26
CA THR A 192 -4.85 -22.72 -10.20
C THR A 192 -5.14 -21.70 -11.30
N PHE A 193 -5.38 -22.20 -12.52
CA PHE A 193 -5.73 -21.40 -13.68
C PHE A 193 -6.83 -22.14 -14.43
N ASP A 194 -8.00 -21.53 -14.51
CA ASP A 194 -9.17 -22.11 -15.16
C ASP A 194 -8.92 -22.29 -16.66
N GLY A 195 -9.33 -23.43 -17.22
CA GLY A 195 -9.23 -23.68 -18.66
C GLY A 195 -7.88 -24.18 -19.16
N LEU A 196 -6.88 -24.41 -18.29
CA LEU A 196 -5.65 -25.14 -18.66
C LEU A 196 -5.82 -26.68 -18.68
N GLY A 197 -7.01 -27.19 -18.32
CA GLY A 197 -7.30 -28.63 -18.34
C GLY A 197 -6.37 -29.42 -17.41
N LYS A 198 -5.95 -30.63 -17.83
CA LYS A 198 -4.98 -31.46 -17.08
C LYS A 198 -3.52 -31.00 -17.23
N GLN A 199 -3.23 -29.89 -17.92
CA GLN A 199 -1.86 -29.37 -17.98
C GLN A 199 -1.46 -28.85 -16.60
N THR A 200 -0.69 -29.66 -15.89
CA THR A 200 -0.08 -29.26 -14.63
C THR A 200 1.05 -28.29 -14.95
N LEU A 201 0.83 -27.00 -14.71
CA LEU A 201 1.95 -26.06 -14.65
C LEU A 201 2.91 -26.52 -13.56
N ASP A 202 4.22 -26.46 -13.84
CA ASP A 202 5.24 -26.72 -12.84
C ASP A 202 5.11 -25.70 -11.69
N GLN A 203 4.55 -26.15 -10.57
CA GLN A 203 4.26 -25.31 -9.40
C GLN A 203 5.53 -24.75 -8.76
N ASN A 204 6.66 -25.45 -8.84
CA ASN A 204 7.93 -24.96 -8.29
C ASN A 204 8.49 -23.83 -9.14
N LYS A 205 8.46 -24.00 -10.47
CA LYS A 205 8.87 -22.95 -11.39
C LYS A 205 7.95 -21.74 -11.30
N LEU A 206 6.63 -21.98 -11.26
CA LEU A 206 5.63 -20.94 -11.11
C LEU A 206 5.80 -20.18 -9.78
N ARG A 207 6.09 -20.87 -8.68
CA ARG A 207 6.37 -20.25 -7.38
C ARG A 207 7.52 -19.25 -7.47
N SER A 208 8.65 -19.64 -8.07
CA SER A 208 9.81 -18.76 -8.24
C SER A 208 9.48 -17.50 -9.05
N ILE A 209 8.75 -17.66 -10.16
CA ILE A 209 8.31 -16.55 -11.01
C ILE A 209 7.34 -15.64 -10.25
N ALA A 210 6.35 -16.21 -9.57
CA ALA A 210 5.36 -15.48 -8.79
C ALA A 210 6.02 -14.68 -7.66
N PHE A 211 7.00 -15.24 -6.96
CA PHE A 211 7.71 -14.55 -5.87
C PHE A 211 8.46 -13.33 -6.39
N THR A 212 9.16 -13.48 -7.51
CA THR A 212 9.88 -12.38 -8.17
C THR A 212 8.91 -11.26 -8.59
N ALA A 213 7.79 -11.62 -9.21
CA ALA A 213 6.78 -10.65 -9.64
C ALA A 213 6.05 -9.98 -8.46
N PHE A 214 5.79 -10.72 -7.38
CA PHE A 214 5.20 -10.18 -6.17
C PHE A 214 6.14 -9.24 -5.44
N GLN A 215 7.44 -9.50 -5.42
CA GLN A 215 8.43 -8.62 -4.79
C GLN A 215 8.38 -7.21 -5.41
N SER A 216 8.47 -7.09 -6.74
CA SER A 216 8.43 -5.79 -7.41
C SER A 216 7.06 -5.09 -7.24
N THR A 217 5.98 -5.86 -7.30
CA THR A 217 4.62 -5.34 -7.15
C THR A 217 4.35 -4.85 -5.71
N GLN A 218 4.77 -5.61 -4.70
CA GLN A 218 4.55 -5.28 -3.29
C GLN A 218 5.27 -4.00 -2.90
N ALA A 219 6.53 -3.82 -3.30
CA ALA A 219 7.28 -2.59 -3.01
C ALA A 219 6.53 -1.35 -3.53
N LYS A 220 6.06 -1.39 -4.79
CA LYS A 220 5.34 -0.29 -5.42
C LYS A 220 4.00 0.00 -4.74
N LEU A 221 3.20 -1.04 -4.48
CA LEU A 221 1.86 -0.90 -3.90
C LEU A 221 1.93 -0.44 -2.45
N LEU A 222 2.85 -1.01 -1.67
CA LEU A 222 3.07 -0.63 -0.30
C LEU A 222 3.56 0.81 -0.18
N ASN A 223 4.52 1.23 -1.01
CA ASN A 223 4.98 2.62 -1.02
C ASN A 223 3.82 3.58 -1.35
N THR A 224 3.00 3.23 -2.35
CA THR A 224 1.81 4.03 -2.71
C THR A 224 0.83 4.10 -1.54
N TYR A 225 0.55 2.97 -0.89
CA TYR A 225 -0.34 2.91 0.25
C TYR A 225 0.15 3.74 1.43
N LEU A 226 1.43 3.61 1.80
CA LEU A 226 2.06 4.38 2.87
C LEU A 226 2.06 5.87 2.54
N GLN A 227 2.34 6.25 1.28
CA GLN A 227 2.26 7.64 0.85
C GLN A 227 0.85 8.21 0.98
N THR A 228 -0.17 7.47 0.54
CA THR A 228 -1.57 7.90 0.72
C THR A 228 -1.93 8.01 2.20
N LEU A 229 -1.50 7.06 3.03
CA LEU A 229 -1.77 7.11 4.46
C LEU A 229 -1.08 8.32 5.11
N PHE A 230 0.24 8.41 5.04
CA PHE A 230 1.04 9.41 5.77
C PHE A 230 0.97 10.83 5.18
N SER A 231 0.57 11.00 3.92
CA SER A 231 0.27 12.34 3.39
C SER A 231 -0.95 12.99 4.03
N ASN A 232 -1.85 12.19 4.63
CA ASN A 232 -3.03 12.68 5.33
C ASN A 232 -2.83 12.86 6.85
N PHE A 233 -1.73 12.33 7.43
CA PHE A 233 -1.47 12.39 8.87
C PHE A 233 -0.12 13.02 9.21
N PRO A 234 -0.08 14.11 9.99
CA PRO A 234 1.18 14.66 10.47
C PRO A 234 1.85 13.67 11.43
N THR A 235 3.17 13.52 11.31
CA THR A 235 3.96 12.54 12.07
C THR A 235 3.78 12.70 13.57
N TYR A 236 3.81 13.93 14.09
CA TYR A 236 3.68 14.16 15.53
C TYR A 236 2.38 13.63 16.14
N ALA A 237 1.31 13.47 15.35
CA ALA A 237 0.05 12.91 15.85
C ALA A 237 0.10 11.37 15.99
N THR A 238 0.99 10.68 15.27
CA THR A 238 1.11 9.21 15.32
C THR A 238 2.14 8.71 16.33
N TRP A 239 3.03 9.57 16.84
CA TRP A 239 4.09 9.19 17.79
C TRP A 239 3.80 9.51 19.26
N LEU A 240 2.60 10.03 19.57
CA LEU A 240 2.23 10.33 20.96
C LEU A 240 1.77 9.05 21.67
N PRO A 241 2.28 8.74 22.87
CA PRO A 241 1.93 7.51 23.59
C PRO A 241 0.42 7.42 23.86
N PRO A 242 -0.18 6.21 23.84
CA PRO A 242 -1.62 5.98 24.00
C PRO A 242 -2.25 6.59 25.26
N ASN A 243 -1.42 6.97 26.25
CA ASN A 243 -1.84 7.44 27.57
C ASN A 243 -1.99 8.97 27.67
N SER A 244 -1.64 9.74 26.62
CA SER A 244 -1.98 11.16 26.59
C SER A 244 -3.47 11.36 26.35
N VAL A 245 -4.12 12.09 27.25
CA VAL A 245 -5.59 12.25 27.42
C VAL A 245 -6.33 12.86 26.20
N SER A 246 -5.65 13.04 25.06
CA SER A 246 -6.16 13.64 23.82
C SER A 246 -5.78 12.85 22.54
N ASN A 247 -5.82 11.51 22.59
CA ASN A 247 -5.35 10.66 21.46
C ASN A 247 -6.36 10.43 20.32
N ARG A 248 -7.44 11.21 20.27
CA ARG A 248 -8.24 11.28 19.05
C ARG A 248 -7.53 12.22 18.09
N VAL A 249 -6.93 11.69 17.03
CA VAL A 249 -6.34 12.51 15.96
C VAL A 249 -7.49 13.14 15.17
N PRO A 250 -7.76 14.45 15.30
CA PRO A 250 -8.76 15.08 14.47
C PRO A 250 -8.24 15.09 13.03
N TYR A 251 -9.00 14.52 12.10
CA TYR A 251 -8.78 14.73 10.68
C TYR A 251 -9.98 15.48 10.11
N CYS A 252 -9.69 16.58 9.43
CA CYS A 252 -10.73 17.40 8.83
C CYS A 252 -10.74 17.12 7.32
N ILE A 253 -11.90 16.69 6.81
CA ILE A 253 -12.14 16.34 5.41
C ILE A 253 -12.44 17.65 4.67
N ALA A 254 -11.43 18.48 4.41
CA ALA A 254 -11.65 19.72 3.67
C ALA A 254 -10.39 20.12 2.89
N GLY A 255 -10.32 19.68 1.62
CA GLY A 255 -9.32 20.12 0.65
C GLY A 255 -7.89 19.76 1.02
N LYS A 256 -6.94 19.94 0.09
CA LYS A 256 -5.55 20.15 0.51
C LYS A 256 -5.57 21.24 1.60
N PRO A 257 -4.76 21.15 2.66
CA PRO A 257 -4.64 22.25 3.58
C PRO A 257 -4.22 23.48 2.77
N SER A 258 -5.16 24.38 2.51
CA SER A 258 -4.86 25.77 2.22
C SER A 258 -4.28 26.29 3.53
N CYS A 259 -2.95 26.25 3.62
CA CYS A 259 -2.31 27.37 4.29
C CYS A 259 -2.73 28.66 3.53
#